data_AF-A0A349XYX9-F1
#
_entry.id   AF-A0A349XYX9-F1
#
_cell.length_a   1.000
_cell.length_b   1.000
_cell.length_c   1.000
_cell.angle_alpha   90.00
_cell.angle_beta   90.00
_cell.angle_gamma   90.00
#
_symmetry.space_group_name_H-M   'P 1'
#
loop_
_entity.id
_entity.type
_entity.pdbx_description
1 polymer ?
#
loop_
_entity_poly.entity_id
_entity_poly.type
_entity_poly.pdbx_seq_one_letter_code
_entity_poly.pdbx_strand_id
1 'polypeptide(L)'
;IRYLVTRHDPNDAPQSQVVAMMRHLFGTDVLLPTLIESTAVEAAGLAKRSIYELEMGQIGRDTHKRAREAVDAVNEAIVKLINTSWGRT
;
A
#
# COMPACT_ATOMS: atom_id res chain seq x y z
N ILE A 1 17.56 -0.11 -6.41
CA ILE A 1 16.83 0.46 -5.23
C ILE A 1 15.34 0.42 -5.58
N ARG A 2 14.42 0.27 -4.63
CA ARG A 2 12.98 0.20 -4.93
C ARG A 2 12.20 1.28 -4.15
N TYR A 3 11.16 1.83 -4.76
CA TYR A 3 10.31 2.89 -4.21
C TYR A 3 8.88 2.39 -3.98
N LEU A 4 8.35 2.63 -2.78
CA LEU A 4 6.95 2.36 -2.44
C LEU A 4 6.24 3.70 -2.21
N VAL A 5 5.10 3.90 -2.88
CA VAL A 5 4.24 5.07 -2.65
C VAL A 5 3.30 4.78 -1.49
N THR A 6 3.25 5.70 -0.53
CA THR A 6 2.41 5.58 0.68
C THR A 6 1.47 6.77 0.82
N ARG A 7 0.33 6.56 1.48
CA ARG A 7 -0.74 7.57 1.66
C ARG A 7 -1.23 8.14 0.34
N HIS A 8 -1.42 7.27 -0.64
CA HIS A 8 -1.91 7.64 -1.97
C HIS A 8 -3.45 7.67 -1.99
N ASP A 9 -4.05 8.76 -2.45
CA ASP A 9 -5.46 8.77 -2.85
C ASP A 9 -5.58 8.53 -4.36
N PRO A 10 -6.03 7.34 -4.81
CA PRO A 10 -6.18 7.05 -6.23
C PRO A 10 -7.28 7.87 -6.92
N ASN A 11 -8.15 8.54 -6.18
CA ASN A 11 -9.16 9.43 -6.74
C ASN A 11 -8.65 10.87 -6.91
N ASP A 12 -7.50 11.19 -6.29
CA ASP A 12 -6.84 12.47 -6.47
C ASP A 12 -6.02 12.45 -7.77
N ALA A 13 -6.49 13.21 -8.76
CA ALA A 13 -5.88 13.27 -10.08
C ALA A 13 -4.43 13.82 -10.05
N PRO A 14 -4.12 14.92 -9.34
CA PRO A 14 -2.74 15.35 -9.13
C PRO A 14 -1.82 14.27 -8.55
N GLN A 15 -2.24 13.53 -7.52
CA GLN A 15 -1.44 12.45 -6.96
C GLN A 15 -1.20 11.33 -7.99
N SER A 16 -2.24 10.96 -8.73
CA SER A 16 -2.14 9.95 -9.79
C SER A 16 -1.14 10.37 -10.88
N GLN A 17 -1.11 11.66 -11.25
CA GLN A 17 -0.12 12.20 -12.20
C GLN A 17 1.31 12.12 -11.65
N VAL A 18 1.52 12.43 -10.37
CA VAL A 18 2.84 12.31 -9.73
C VAL A 18 3.31 10.85 -9.72
N VAL A 19 2.43 9.90 -9.37
CA VAL A 19 2.77 8.46 -9.39
C VAL A 19 3.11 7.99 -10.81
N ALA A 20 2.35 8.44 -11.82
CA ALA A 20 2.64 8.14 -13.22
C ALA A 20 4.00 8.72 -13.65
N MET A 21 4.30 9.96 -13.28
CA MET A 21 5.59 10.59 -13.55
C MET A 21 6.74 9.85 -12.87
N MET A 22 6.61 9.43 -11.61
CA MET A 22 7.64 8.62 -10.94
C MET A 22 7.88 7.30 -11.66
N ARG A 23 6.82 6.62 -12.12
CA ARG A 23 6.95 5.38 -12.90
C ARG A 23 7.60 5.62 -14.27
N HIS A 24 7.37 6.79 -14.87
CA HIS A 24 8.05 7.17 -16.11
C HIS A 24 9.55 7.40 -15.90
N LEU A 25 9.93 8.08 -14.80
CA LEU A 25 11.33 8.43 -14.50
C LEU A 25 12.15 7.27 -13.95
N PHE A 26 11.56 6.44 -13.08
CA PHE A 26 12.26 5.37 -12.36
C PHE A 26 11.85 3.96 -12.82
N GLY A 27 10.95 3.85 -13.80
CA GLY A 27 10.58 2.59 -14.42
C GLY A 27 10.09 1.55 -13.41
N THR A 28 10.69 0.36 -13.48
CA THR A 28 10.30 -0.80 -12.64
C THR A 28 10.78 -0.69 -11.19
N ASP A 29 11.55 0.34 -10.83
CA ASP A 29 11.98 0.55 -9.46
C ASP A 29 10.85 1.07 -8.56
N VAL A 30 9.78 1.63 -9.13
CA VAL A 30 8.57 1.99 -8.37
C VAL A 30 7.64 0.78 -8.30
N LEU A 31 7.24 0.40 -7.09
CA LEU A 31 6.27 -0.67 -6.88
C LEU A 31 4.93 -0.32 -7.57
N LEU A 32 4.34 -1.34 -8.18
CA LEU A 32 3.02 -1.28 -8.81
C LEU A 32 1.90 -1.05 -7.78
N PRO A 33 1.82 -1.81 -6.67
CA PRO A 33 0.88 -1.49 -5.61
C PRO A 33 1.32 -0.25 -4.84
N THR A 34 0.35 0.57 -4.43
CA THR A 34 0.57 1.72 -3.56
C THR A 34 -0.23 1.53 -2.27
N LEU A 35 0.30 2.03 -1.16
CA LEU A 35 -0.45 2.04 0.09
C LEU A 35 -1.38 3.26 0.10
N ILE A 36 -2.68 3.01 0.15
CA ILE A 36 -3.68 4.06 0.08
C ILE A 36 -3.76 4.88 1.37
N GLU A 37 -4.20 6.13 1.25
CA GLU A 37 -4.70 6.87 2.41
C GLU A 37 -6.00 6.22 2.93
N SER A 38 -6.07 5.96 4.23
CA SER A 38 -7.23 5.31 4.83
C SER A 38 -7.32 5.57 6.33
N THR A 39 -8.52 5.95 6.78
CA THR A 39 -8.84 6.08 8.21
C THR A 39 -8.67 4.76 8.97
N ALA A 40 -8.71 3.61 8.27
CA ALA A 40 -8.41 2.33 8.89
C ALA A 40 -6.93 2.17 9.26
N VAL A 41 -6.03 2.67 8.42
CA VAL A 41 -4.58 2.67 8.72
C VAL A 41 -4.27 3.63 9.86
N GLU A 42 -4.91 4.80 9.88
CA GLU A 42 -4.76 5.78 10.95
C GLU A 42 -5.25 5.24 12.30
N ALA A 43 -6.44 4.64 12.33
CA ALA A 43 -7.00 4.04 13.54
C ALA A 43 -6.15 2.87 14.07
N ALA A 44 -5.63 2.00 13.19
CA ALA A 44 -4.68 0.95 13.56
C ALA A 44 -3.42 1.56 14.22
N GLY A 45 -2.86 2.61 13.62
CA GLY A 45 -1.70 3.33 14.15
C GLY A 45 -1.97 3.94 15.54
N LEU A 46 -3.11 4.61 15.72
CA LEU A 46 -3.56 5.17 17.01
C LEU A 46 -3.72 4.10 18.09
N ALA A 47 -4.27 2.94 17.72
CA ALA A 47 -4.43 1.80 18.60
C ALA A 47 -3.11 1.05 18.86
N LYS A 48 -2.01 1.40 18.18
CA LYS A 48 -0.73 0.67 18.18
C LYS A 48 -0.90 -0.81 17.79
N ARG A 49 -1.80 -1.06 16.84
CA ARG A 49 -2.09 -2.39 16.28
C ARG A 49 -1.83 -2.37 14.78
N SER A 50 -1.60 -3.53 14.19
CA SER A 50 -1.60 -3.66 12.73
C SER A 50 -3.03 -3.62 12.18
N ILE A 51 -3.16 -3.34 10.88
CA ILE A 51 -4.46 -3.38 10.18
C ILE A 51 -5.15 -4.75 10.29
N TYR A 52 -4.35 -5.80 10.50
CA TYR A 52 -4.80 -7.19 10.63
C TYR A 52 -5.42 -7.50 12.00
N GLU A 53 -5.14 -6.68 13.01
CA GLU A 53 -5.60 -6.85 14.39
C GLU A 53 -6.79 -5.97 14.74
N LEU A 54 -7.25 -5.12 13.81
CA LEU A 54 -8.47 -4.35 13.98
C LEU A 54 -9.70 -5.25 13.95
N GLU A 55 -10.62 -5.01 14.88
CA GLU A 55 -11.88 -5.76 14.95
C GLU A 55 -12.90 -5.24 13.94
N MET A 56 -13.63 -6.16 13.31
CA MET A 56 -14.71 -5.78 12.39
C MET A 56 -15.79 -5.01 13.15
N GLY A 57 -16.11 -3.80 12.68
CA GLY A 57 -17.11 -2.92 13.30
C GLY A 57 -16.52 -1.70 14.01
N GLN A 58 -15.21 -1.67 14.31
CA GLN A 58 -14.54 -0.46 14.80
C GLN A 58 -14.46 0.64 13.73
N ILE A 59 -14.50 0.23 12.45
CA ILE A 59 -14.37 1.09 11.27
C ILE A 59 -15.36 0.58 10.21
N GLY A 60 -15.81 1.46 9.32
CA GLY A 60 -16.64 1.07 8.17
C GLY A 60 -16.04 -0.10 7.41
N ARG A 61 -16.86 -1.15 7.18
CA ARG A 61 -16.43 -2.43 6.59
C ARG A 61 -15.67 -2.24 5.27
N ASP A 62 -16.16 -1.38 4.40
CA ASP A 62 -15.54 -1.13 3.10
C ASP A 62 -14.19 -0.41 3.22
N THR A 63 -14.04 0.46 4.21
CA THR A 63 -12.78 1.16 4.47
C THR A 63 -11.72 0.21 5.03
N HIS A 64 -12.10 -0.68 5.95
CA HIS A 64 -11.20 -1.72 6.47
C HIS A 64 -10.78 -2.68 5.35
N LYS A 65 -11.75 -3.15 4.55
CA LYS A 65 -11.49 -4.03 3.40
C LYS A 65 -10.50 -3.41 2.42
N ARG A 66 -10.76 -2.20 1.94
CA ARG A 66 -9.87 -1.50 0.99
C ARG A 66 -8.46 -1.29 1.56
N ALA A 67 -8.36 -0.89 2.83
CA ALA A 67 -7.07 -0.72 3.49
C ALA A 67 -6.29 -2.03 3.56
N ARG A 68 -6.97 -3.11 3.96
CA ARG A 68 -6.36 -4.44 4.06
C ARG A 68 -5.89 -4.94 2.70
N GLU A 69 -6.72 -4.82 1.67
CA GLU A 69 -6.36 -5.20 0.29
C GLU A 69 -5.13 -4.44 -0.22
N ALA A 70 -5.04 -3.13 0.06
CA ALA A 70 -3.88 -2.33 -0.33
C ALA A 70 -2.61 -2.78 0.41
N VAL A 71 -2.69 -3.03 1.73
CA VAL A 71 -1.57 -3.52 2.53
C VAL A 71 -1.13 -4.92 2.08
N ASP A 72 -2.07 -5.81 1.79
CA ASP A 72 -1.80 -7.16 1.29
C ASP A 72 -1.07 -7.11 -0.06
N ALA A 73 -1.55 -6.29 -1.00
CA ALA A 73 -0.91 -6.13 -2.31
C ALA A 73 0.53 -5.59 -2.20
N VAL A 74 0.75 -4.61 -1.32
CA VAL A 74 2.09 -4.07 -1.05
C VAL A 74 3.00 -5.14 -0.43
N ASN A 75 2.51 -5.87 0.57
CA ASN A 75 3.26 -6.93 1.23
C ASN A 75 3.63 -8.05 0.27
N GLU A 76 2.70 -8.47 -0.60
CA GLU A 76 2.97 -9.48 -1.63
C GLU A 76 4.08 -9.01 -2.60
N ALA A 77 4.04 -7.76 -3.05
CA ALA A 77 5.08 -7.22 -3.92
C ALA A 77 6.45 -7.17 -3.23
N ILE A 78 6.51 -6.85 -1.94
CA ILE A 78 7.74 -6.88 -1.14
C ILE A 78 8.26 -8.32 -0.99
N VAL A 79 7.39 -9.27 -0.65
CA VAL A 79 7.76 -10.69 -0.53
C VAL A 79 8.29 -11.23 -1.85
N LYS A 80 7.63 -10.90 -2.97
CA LYS A 80 8.09 -11.27 -4.31
C LYS A 80 9.46 -10.68 -4.63
N LEU A 81 9.69 -9.42 -4.25
CA LEU A 81 10.99 -8.77 -4.43
C LEU A 81 12.09 -9.50 -3.64
N ILE A 82 11.82 -9.82 -2.37
CA ILE A 82 12.75 -10.56 -1.50
C ILE A 82 13.08 -11.93 -2.10
N ASN A 83 12.06 -12.69 -2.49
CA ASN A 83 12.23 -14.01 -3.12
C ASN A 83 13.10 -13.93 -4.39
N THR A 84 12.81 -12.97 -5.25
CA THR A 84 13.58 -12.72 -6.48
C THR A 84 15.04 -12.39 -6.15
N SER A 85 15.29 -11.50 -5.17
CA SER A 85 16.66 -11.14 -4.76
C SER A 85 17.44 -12.32 -4.16
N TRP A 86 16.75 -13.29 -3.57
CA TRP A 86 17.35 -14.51 -3.03
C TRP A 86 17.45 -15.65 -4.05
N GLY A 87 17.05 -15.44 -5.31
CA GLY A 87 17.07 -16.47 -6.35
C GLY A 87 16.02 -17.57 -6.14
N ARG A 88 14.97 -17.29 -5.37
CA ARG A 88 13.83 -18.19 -5.15
C ARG A 88 12.72 -17.75 -6.11
N THR A 89 12.58 -18.43 -7.25
CA THR A 89 11.45 -18.27 -8.18
C THR A 89 10.32 -19.21 -7.85
#